data_AF-A0A2V1NUE7-F1
#
_entry.id   AF-A0A2V1NUE7-F1
#
_cell.length_a   1.000
_cell.length_b   1.000
_cell.length_c   1.000
_cell.angle_alpha   90.00
_cell.angle_beta   90.00
_cell.angle_gamma   90.00
#
_symmetry.space_group_name_H-M   'P 1'
#
loop_
_entity.id
_entity.type
_entity.pdbx_description
1 polymer ?
#
loop_
_entity_poly.entity_id
_entity_poly.type
_entity_poly.pdbx_seq_one_letter_code
_entity_poly.pdbx_strand_id
1 'polypeptide(L)'
;MPRIRAALATLALTLAALLVGASPAPADPPPDGPVLIEGVDLHDTTIRLVDGTYYMYGSVYGCGYEWYVSGTPWCGFGVSTAPSLGGPWTTPKLLFDPNSQDPWAKRSWQETCGGTGQGCFNPRVIVRSGWGYNDAVPILWFNAPRHYSDTKANAYNVMGCASLVGPCGPGATPNGSYNKPSLSVCAGNGDFGIIERPGVRPAIVCSMPGAAQLNIEELNYSGSGGTGQGVRQVAGMSGPVEGPGGWWDAGRERYVLTYSDQGCGYCAGTPIGYAVSSSLYSGWSAPGNVGWGAPSYGRRIFNGNSCGGQPRTVTVLDGRPYQIIDLWVGARNETQAPTLVTPLDYTPRAGAPGDGKVWVPPVSLSCS
;
A
#
# COMPACT_ATOMS: atom_id res chain seq x y z
N MET A 1 16.07 44.27 47.75
CA MET A 1 15.17 43.79 46.66
C MET A 1 15.85 43.23 45.40
N PRO A 2 17.14 43.46 45.04
CA PRO A 2 17.70 42.91 43.80
C PRO A 2 18.14 41.44 43.87
N ARG A 3 18.42 40.91 45.07
CA ARG A 3 18.90 39.51 45.25
C ARG A 3 17.80 38.44 45.10
N ILE A 4 16.53 38.80 45.30
CA ILE A 4 15.39 37.86 45.16
C ILE A 4 15.02 37.65 43.68
N ARG A 5 15.20 38.67 42.83
CA ARG A 5 14.95 38.57 41.38
C ARG A 5 15.97 37.68 40.66
N ALA A 6 17.23 37.69 41.10
CA ALA A 6 18.27 36.83 40.54
C ALA A 6 18.03 35.33 40.84
N ALA A 7 17.56 35.00 42.05
CA ALA A 7 17.26 33.62 42.45
C ALA A 7 16.02 33.04 41.75
N LEU A 8 14.99 33.85 41.52
CA LEU A 8 13.79 33.43 40.76
C LEU A 8 14.08 33.21 39.26
N ALA A 9 14.98 34.00 38.67
CA ALA A 9 15.39 33.82 37.28
C ALA A 9 16.22 32.54 37.05
N THR A 10 17.06 32.15 38.02
CA THR A 10 17.83 30.89 37.94
C THR A 10 16.93 29.68 38.14
N LEU A 11 15.97 29.74 39.07
CA LEU A 11 15.02 28.65 39.30
C LEU A 11 14.11 28.40 38.08
N ALA A 12 13.68 29.47 37.40
CA ALA A 12 12.88 29.39 36.18
C ALA A 12 13.65 28.76 34.99
N LEU A 13 14.96 29.04 34.86
CA LEU A 13 15.80 28.40 33.84
C LEU A 13 16.03 26.91 34.10
N THR A 14 16.20 26.50 35.37
CA THR A 14 16.33 25.08 35.72
C THR A 14 15.02 24.29 35.56
N LEU A 15 13.87 24.91 35.82
CA LEU A 15 12.57 24.27 35.57
C LEU A 15 12.26 24.16 34.07
N ALA A 16 12.68 25.14 33.26
CA ALA A 16 12.52 25.10 31.81
C ALA A 16 13.40 24.00 31.17
N ALA A 17 14.60 23.74 31.70
CA ALA A 17 15.47 22.66 31.23
C ALA A 17 14.95 21.25 31.57
N LEU A 18 14.18 21.11 32.66
CA LEU A 18 13.53 19.86 33.06
C LEU A 18 12.18 19.62 32.34
N LEU A 19 11.64 20.63 31.67
CA LEU A 19 10.44 20.57 30.84
C LEU A 19 10.74 20.39 29.35
N VAL A 20 12.01 20.34 28.95
CA VAL A 20 12.40 19.80 27.64
C VAL A 20 12.17 18.31 27.73
N GLY A 21 10.94 17.90 27.42
CA GLY A 21 10.54 16.50 27.36
C GLY A 21 11.58 15.72 26.56
N ALA A 22 12.03 14.60 27.12
CA ALA A 22 12.95 13.70 26.44
C ALA A 22 12.44 13.51 25.00
N SER A 23 13.30 13.82 24.02
CA SER A 23 12.98 13.54 22.62
C SER A 23 12.56 12.07 22.54
N PRO A 24 11.45 11.75 21.86
CA PRO A 24 11.04 10.37 21.69
C PRO A 24 12.23 9.57 21.16
N ALA A 25 12.44 8.39 21.74
CA ALA A 25 13.51 7.52 21.29
C ALA A 25 13.34 7.28 19.78
N PRO A 26 14.42 7.39 18.97
CA PRO A 26 14.33 7.12 17.55
C PRO A 26 13.85 5.68 17.33
N ALA A 27 13.02 5.46 16.31
CA ALA A 27 12.63 4.11 15.92
C ALA A 27 13.84 3.22 15.64
N ASP A 28 13.65 1.93 15.88
CA ASP A 28 14.58 0.93 15.40
C ASP A 28 14.61 0.95 13.87
N PRO A 29 15.78 0.78 13.24
CA PRO A 29 15.86 0.68 11.79
C PRO A 29 15.08 -0.55 11.29
N PRO A 30 14.56 -0.54 10.04
CA PRO A 30 13.90 -1.69 9.46
C PRO A 30 14.82 -2.93 9.49
N PRO A 31 14.35 -4.09 9.96
CA PRO A 31 15.17 -5.29 10.10
C PRO A 31 15.54 -5.89 8.74
N ASP A 32 16.65 -6.63 8.71
CA ASP A 32 17.13 -7.34 7.51
C ASP A 32 16.35 -8.62 7.19
N GLY A 33 15.54 -9.10 8.15
CA GLY A 33 14.74 -10.30 8.02
C GLY A 33 13.24 -10.04 7.95
N PRO A 34 12.45 -11.09 7.69
CA PRO A 34 11.00 -11.00 7.70
C PRO A 34 10.46 -10.67 9.11
N VAL A 35 9.35 -9.94 9.14
CA VAL A 35 8.62 -9.60 10.37
C VAL A 35 7.18 -10.07 10.23
N LEU A 36 6.76 -10.93 11.15
CA LEU A 36 5.38 -11.33 11.29
C LEU A 36 4.67 -10.37 12.26
N ILE A 37 3.59 -9.76 11.81
CA ILE A 37 2.72 -8.88 12.61
C ILE A 37 1.42 -9.62 12.85
N GLU A 38 1.13 -9.90 14.13
CA GLU A 38 -0.05 -10.62 14.59
C GLU A 38 -0.89 -9.74 15.53
N GLY A 39 -2.19 -10.01 15.60
CA GLY A 39 -3.09 -9.35 16.56
C GLY A 39 -3.41 -7.88 16.26
N VAL A 40 -3.05 -7.37 15.08
CA VAL A 40 -3.42 -6.04 14.60
C VAL A 40 -4.46 -6.20 13.49
N ASP A 41 -5.69 -5.74 13.72
CA ASP A 41 -6.81 -5.77 12.76
C ASP A 41 -6.65 -4.65 11.72
N LEU A 42 -5.59 -4.79 10.92
CA LEU A 42 -5.26 -3.98 9.77
C LEU A 42 -4.78 -4.93 8.69
N HIS A 43 -5.60 -5.10 7.66
CA HIS A 43 -5.31 -6.00 6.55
C HIS A 43 -4.97 -5.22 5.29
N ASP A 44 -4.52 -5.93 4.25
CA ASP A 44 -4.20 -5.38 2.95
C ASP A 44 -3.33 -4.14 3.05
N THR A 45 -2.30 -4.25 3.89
CA THR A 45 -1.70 -3.08 4.52
C THR A 45 -0.69 -2.32 3.67
N THR A 46 -0.46 -1.07 4.06
CA THR A 46 0.77 -0.34 3.77
C THR A 46 1.41 0.13 5.05
N ILE A 47 2.74 0.14 5.11
CA ILE A 47 3.49 0.64 6.26
C ILE A 47 4.36 1.80 5.80
N ARG A 48 4.43 2.89 6.56
CA ARG A 48 5.38 3.98 6.33
C ARG A 48 6.25 4.18 7.56
N LEU A 49 7.49 4.62 7.35
CA LEU A 49 8.36 5.14 8.41
C LEU A 49 8.48 6.65 8.20
N VAL A 50 8.03 7.43 9.19
CA VAL A 50 8.10 8.90 9.16
C VAL A 50 8.59 9.38 10.51
N ASP A 51 9.66 10.20 10.51
CA ASP A 51 10.26 10.80 11.71
C ASP A 51 10.50 9.79 12.86
N GLY A 52 10.93 8.59 12.51
CA GLY A 52 11.19 7.52 13.48
C GLY A 52 9.92 6.93 14.10
N THR A 53 8.79 6.94 13.40
CA THR A 53 7.57 6.21 13.77
C THR A 53 7.06 5.39 12.60
N TYR A 54 6.76 4.12 12.85
CA TYR A 54 6.07 3.27 11.88
C TYR A 54 4.57 3.54 11.92
N TYR A 55 3.95 3.67 10.75
CA TYR A 55 2.51 3.83 10.57
C TYR A 55 2.01 2.69 9.68
N MET A 56 1.20 1.78 10.22
CA MET A 56 0.54 0.70 9.49
C MET A 56 -0.89 1.15 9.18
N TYR A 57 -1.27 1.11 7.91
CA TYR A 57 -2.59 1.43 7.40
C TYR A 57 -3.22 0.19 6.80
N GLY A 58 -4.50 -0.06 7.06
CA GLY A 58 -5.15 -1.29 6.61
C GLY A 58 -6.67 -1.26 6.74
N SER A 59 -7.33 -2.26 6.14
CA SER A 59 -8.75 -2.51 6.35
C SER A 59 -8.98 -3.14 7.71
N VAL A 60 -10.06 -2.73 8.37
CA VAL A 60 -10.48 -3.28 9.66
C VAL A 60 -11.63 -4.25 9.40
N TYR A 61 -11.60 -5.44 10.01
CA TYR A 61 -12.65 -6.47 9.86
C TYR A 61 -13.32 -6.87 11.17
N GLY A 62 -12.76 -6.50 12.32
CA GLY A 62 -13.17 -6.94 13.66
C GLY A 62 -14.53 -6.45 14.16
N CYS A 63 -15.23 -5.62 13.40
CA CYS A 63 -16.64 -5.31 13.66
C CYS A 63 -17.61 -6.35 13.11
N GLY A 64 -17.12 -7.41 12.44
CA GLY A 64 -17.92 -8.48 11.86
C GLY A 64 -18.12 -8.38 10.35
N TYR A 65 -17.20 -7.71 9.63
CA TYR A 65 -17.24 -7.67 8.17
C TYR A 65 -17.06 -9.06 7.56
N GLU A 66 -17.88 -9.43 6.58
CA GLU A 66 -17.67 -10.65 5.79
C GLU A 66 -17.73 -10.33 4.30
N TRP A 67 -16.67 -10.70 3.59
CA TRP A 67 -16.59 -10.49 2.15
C TRP A 67 -17.65 -11.32 1.41
N TYR A 68 -18.30 -10.70 0.43
CA TYR A 68 -19.44 -11.22 -0.32
C TYR A 68 -20.69 -11.57 0.52
N VAL A 69 -20.78 -11.09 1.76
CA VAL A 69 -22.00 -11.19 2.57
C VAL A 69 -22.65 -9.81 2.69
N SER A 70 -23.79 -9.67 2.01
CA SER A 70 -24.56 -8.43 1.98
C SER A 70 -25.03 -8.03 3.38
N GLY A 71 -24.86 -6.76 3.73
CA GLY A 71 -25.40 -6.19 4.97
C GLY A 71 -24.56 -6.47 6.22
N THR A 72 -23.39 -7.09 6.09
CA THR A 72 -22.41 -7.10 7.19
C THR A 72 -21.80 -5.70 7.37
N PRO A 73 -21.44 -5.32 8.61
CA PRO A 73 -20.87 -4.01 8.86
C PRO A 73 -19.51 -3.88 8.19
N TRP A 74 -19.25 -2.75 7.53
CA TRP A 74 -17.92 -2.41 7.04
C TRP A 74 -17.20 -1.58 8.10
N CYS A 75 -16.04 -2.03 8.57
CA CYS A 75 -15.44 -1.47 9.79
C CYS A 75 -14.56 -0.24 9.55
N GLY A 76 -14.32 0.13 8.29
CA GLY A 76 -13.48 1.26 7.95
C GLY A 76 -12.04 0.88 7.63
N PHE A 77 -11.24 1.93 7.45
CA PHE A 77 -9.79 1.83 7.37
C PHE A 77 -9.18 2.40 8.63
N GLY A 78 -8.13 1.75 9.12
CA GLY A 78 -7.45 2.14 10.34
C GLY A 78 -5.99 2.51 10.13
N VAL A 79 -5.41 3.06 11.19
CA VAL A 79 -3.98 3.29 11.35
C VAL A 79 -3.54 2.83 12.73
N SER A 80 -2.39 2.14 12.77
CA SER A 80 -1.66 1.81 13.99
C SER A 80 -0.24 2.37 13.91
N THR A 81 0.35 2.66 15.06
CA THR A 81 1.72 3.18 15.16
C THR A 81 2.59 2.29 16.03
N ALA A 82 3.89 2.23 15.72
CA ALA A 82 4.88 1.50 16.50
C ALA A 82 6.26 2.17 16.45
N PRO A 83 7.10 1.97 17.49
CA PRO A 83 8.51 2.40 17.48
C PRO A 83 9.42 1.45 16.69
N SER A 84 8.98 0.22 16.40
CA SER A 84 9.70 -0.74 15.56
C SER A 84 8.73 -1.43 14.60
N LEU A 85 9.23 -1.99 13.50
CA LEU A 85 8.40 -2.73 12.55
C LEU A 85 7.71 -3.95 13.20
N GLY A 86 8.35 -4.56 14.21
CA GLY A 86 7.79 -5.67 14.98
C GLY A 86 6.81 -5.25 16.09
N GLY A 87 6.60 -3.95 16.29
CA GLY A 87 5.74 -3.41 17.33
C GLY A 87 6.49 -2.89 18.58
N PRO A 88 5.80 -2.76 19.73
CA PRO A 88 4.36 -2.98 19.89
C PRO A 88 3.56 -1.98 19.07
N TRP A 89 2.52 -2.48 18.39
CA TRP A 89 1.58 -1.68 17.61
C TRP A 89 0.46 -1.15 18.51
N THR A 90 0.08 0.11 18.34
CA THR A 90 -1.08 0.69 19.04
C THR A 90 -2.39 0.06 18.56
N THR A 91 -3.46 0.17 19.34
CA THR A 91 -4.81 -0.19 18.85
C THR A 91 -5.14 0.62 17.58
N PRO A 92 -5.66 -0.02 16.52
CA PRO A 92 -6.06 0.68 15.31
C PRO A 92 -7.04 1.82 15.60
N LYS A 93 -6.73 3.01 15.07
CA LYS A 93 -7.62 4.17 15.06
C LYS A 93 -8.20 4.34 13.66
N LEU A 94 -9.50 4.58 13.55
CA LEU A 94 -10.15 4.80 12.25
C LEU A 94 -9.68 6.10 11.59
N LEU A 95 -9.44 6.04 10.28
CA LEU A 95 -9.08 7.18 9.45
C LEU A 95 -10.29 8.07 9.14
N PHE A 96 -11.49 7.52 9.11
CA PHE A 96 -12.76 8.26 9.04
C PHE A 96 -13.91 7.40 9.57
N ASP A 97 -15.04 8.03 9.89
CA ASP A 97 -16.23 7.32 10.38
C ASP A 97 -16.88 6.50 9.24
N PRO A 98 -17.02 5.16 9.37
CA PRO A 98 -17.71 4.33 8.38
C PRO A 98 -19.17 4.70 8.14
N ASN A 99 -19.82 5.41 9.07
CA ASN A 99 -21.19 5.91 8.91
C ASN A 99 -21.24 7.27 8.22
N SER A 100 -20.09 7.92 8.01
CA SER A 100 -20.05 9.19 7.28
C SER A 100 -20.48 9.03 5.83
N GLN A 101 -20.86 10.16 5.22
CA GLN A 101 -21.33 10.19 3.85
C GLN A 101 -20.19 9.87 2.88
N ASP A 102 -20.44 8.93 1.98
CA ASP A 102 -19.78 8.79 0.70
C ASP A 102 -20.20 9.94 -0.22
N PRO A 103 -19.30 10.91 -0.50
CA PRO A 103 -19.66 12.13 -1.21
C PRO A 103 -20.03 11.89 -2.67
N TRP A 104 -19.62 10.76 -3.26
CA TRP A 104 -19.91 10.44 -4.66
C TRP A 104 -21.28 9.79 -4.81
N ALA A 105 -21.52 8.68 -4.10
CA ALA A 105 -22.77 7.94 -4.23
C ALA A 105 -23.93 8.52 -3.39
N LYS A 106 -23.66 9.56 -2.59
CA LYS A 106 -24.67 10.27 -1.75
C LYS A 106 -25.38 9.35 -0.76
N ARG A 107 -24.66 8.37 -0.21
CA ARG A 107 -25.09 7.43 0.83
C ARG A 107 -24.00 7.27 1.89
N SER A 108 -24.19 6.45 2.91
CA SER A 108 -23.11 6.17 3.88
C SER A 108 -22.02 5.27 3.29
N TRP A 109 -20.81 5.32 3.84
CA TRP A 109 -19.79 4.31 3.52
C TRP A 109 -20.20 2.91 3.96
N GLN A 110 -20.98 2.76 5.02
CA GLN A 110 -21.63 1.49 5.38
C GLN A 110 -22.46 0.92 4.22
N GLU A 111 -23.32 1.74 3.61
CA GLU A 111 -24.10 1.29 2.47
C GLU A 111 -23.20 0.98 1.27
N THR A 112 -22.23 1.86 0.96
CA THR A 112 -21.33 1.65 -0.18
C THR A 112 -20.50 0.37 -0.05
N CYS A 113 -19.91 0.12 1.12
CA CYS A 113 -18.92 -0.93 1.33
C CYS A 113 -19.50 -2.21 1.93
N GLY A 114 -20.41 -2.12 2.91
CA GLY A 114 -21.06 -3.28 3.55
C GLY A 114 -22.39 -3.68 2.90
N GLY A 115 -23.12 -2.71 2.34
CA GLY A 115 -24.50 -2.91 1.88
C GLY A 115 -24.72 -4.01 0.85
N THR A 116 -23.74 -4.30 -0.01
CA THR A 116 -23.80 -5.39 -1.02
C THR A 116 -22.83 -6.54 -0.74
N GLY A 117 -22.00 -6.43 0.29
CA GLY A 117 -20.89 -7.36 0.57
C GLY A 117 -19.68 -7.21 -0.36
N GLN A 118 -19.70 -6.29 -1.33
CA GLN A 118 -18.57 -6.07 -2.24
C GLN A 118 -17.34 -5.47 -1.55
N GLY A 119 -17.50 -4.86 -0.38
CA GLY A 119 -16.42 -4.29 0.41
C GLY A 119 -15.89 -2.94 -0.10
N CYS A 120 -14.96 -2.41 0.66
CA CYS A 120 -14.01 -1.38 0.26
C CYS A 120 -12.65 -1.78 0.83
N PHE A 121 -11.60 -1.66 0.02
CA PHE A 121 -10.30 -2.27 0.28
C PHE A 121 -9.14 -1.36 -0.15
N ASN A 122 -7.94 -1.88 0.03
CA ASN A 122 -6.63 -1.38 -0.32
C ASN A 122 -6.40 0.06 0.10
N PRO A 123 -6.47 0.40 1.40
CA PRO A 123 -6.06 1.71 1.84
C PRO A 123 -4.55 1.88 1.57
N ARG A 124 -4.21 2.91 0.81
CA ARG A 124 -2.84 3.35 0.54
C ARG A 124 -2.72 4.81 0.97
N VAL A 125 -1.84 5.12 1.90
CA VAL A 125 -1.56 6.51 2.27
C VAL A 125 -0.26 6.96 1.62
N ILE A 126 -0.34 7.99 0.77
CA ILE A 126 0.82 8.69 0.23
C ILE A 126 0.97 10.07 0.86
N VAL A 127 2.20 10.59 0.97
CA VAL A 127 2.45 11.93 1.52
C VAL A 127 2.95 12.83 0.42
N ARG A 128 2.20 13.90 0.10
CA ARG A 128 2.55 14.84 -1.00
C ARG A 128 3.80 15.67 -0.66
N SER A 129 4.97 15.11 -0.97
CA SER A 129 6.27 15.68 -0.63
C SER A 129 7.30 15.47 -1.74
N GLY A 130 7.92 16.54 -2.21
CA GLY A 130 8.85 16.56 -3.33
C GLY A 130 8.18 16.66 -4.71
N TRP A 131 6.84 16.63 -4.78
CA TRP A 131 6.09 16.88 -6.01
C TRP A 131 4.83 17.70 -5.73
N GLY A 132 4.19 18.16 -6.81
CA GLY A 132 2.88 18.82 -6.72
C GLY A 132 2.95 20.06 -5.85
N TYR A 133 1.95 20.22 -4.97
CA TYR A 133 1.93 21.31 -3.99
C TYR A 133 3.03 21.24 -2.93
N ASN A 134 3.67 20.07 -2.74
CA ASN A 134 4.74 19.85 -1.77
C ASN A 134 4.41 20.36 -0.35
N ASP A 135 3.22 20.01 0.13
CA ASP A 135 2.61 20.53 1.35
C ASP A 135 2.50 19.48 2.46
N ALA A 136 3.16 18.34 2.28
CA ALA A 136 3.20 17.20 3.21
C ALA A 136 1.81 16.64 3.57
N VAL A 137 0.79 16.89 2.74
CA VAL A 137 -0.57 16.38 2.98
C VAL A 137 -0.56 14.85 2.83
N PRO A 138 -1.03 14.09 3.84
CA PRO A 138 -1.32 12.68 3.67
C PRO A 138 -2.60 12.50 2.87
N ILE A 139 -2.55 11.60 1.89
CA ILE A 139 -3.60 11.34 0.91
C ILE A 139 -3.92 9.85 0.98
N LEU A 140 -5.13 9.53 1.44
CA LEU A 140 -5.67 8.18 1.47
C LEU A 140 -6.29 7.84 0.12
N TRP A 141 -5.80 6.79 -0.52
CA TRP A 141 -6.41 6.12 -1.66
C TRP A 141 -7.05 4.81 -1.21
N PHE A 142 -8.17 4.42 -1.81
CA PHE A 142 -8.81 3.12 -1.59
C PHE A 142 -9.78 2.80 -2.74
N ASN A 143 -10.16 1.52 -2.91
CA ASN A 143 -11.19 1.13 -3.88
C ASN A 143 -12.52 0.82 -3.19
N ALA A 144 -13.62 1.21 -3.86
CA ALA A 144 -14.99 0.88 -3.53
C ALA A 144 -15.66 0.23 -4.76
N PRO A 145 -15.54 -1.10 -4.94
CA PRO A 145 -16.08 -1.83 -6.09
C PRO A 145 -17.53 -1.49 -6.45
N ARG A 146 -18.38 -1.20 -5.45
CA ARG A 146 -19.78 -0.85 -5.67
C ARG A 146 -19.97 0.38 -6.57
N HIS A 147 -19.03 1.34 -6.55
CA HIS A 147 -19.07 2.48 -7.48
C HIS A 147 -18.99 2.05 -8.94
N TYR A 148 -18.15 1.06 -9.23
CA TYR A 148 -18.03 0.52 -10.57
C TYR A 148 -19.22 -0.37 -10.92
N SER A 149 -19.76 -1.16 -9.98
CA SER A 149 -20.95 -1.97 -10.27
C SER A 149 -22.17 -1.10 -10.58
N ASP A 150 -22.37 -0.02 -9.82
CA ASP A 150 -23.54 0.86 -9.91
C ASP A 150 -23.52 1.72 -11.19
N THR A 151 -22.36 2.32 -11.54
CA THR A 151 -22.32 3.34 -12.60
C THR A 151 -21.21 3.16 -13.63
N LYS A 152 -20.37 2.13 -13.49
CA LYS A 152 -19.13 1.94 -14.27
C LYS A 152 -18.08 3.06 -14.10
N ALA A 153 -18.29 3.99 -13.17
CA ALA A 153 -17.26 4.93 -12.77
C ALA A 153 -16.10 4.20 -12.07
N ASN A 154 -14.90 4.79 -12.10
CA ASN A 154 -13.73 4.24 -11.40
C ASN A 154 -14.07 3.90 -9.94
N ALA A 155 -13.69 2.71 -9.48
CA ALA A 155 -13.97 2.27 -8.11
C ALA A 155 -13.12 3.02 -7.08
N TYR A 156 -12.00 3.59 -7.49
CA TYR A 156 -11.07 4.30 -6.61
C TYR A 156 -11.68 5.58 -6.03
N ASN A 157 -11.22 5.96 -4.86
CA ASN A 157 -11.56 7.18 -4.15
C ASN A 157 -10.31 7.73 -3.47
N VAL A 158 -10.26 9.06 -3.31
CA VAL A 158 -9.13 9.73 -2.70
C VAL A 158 -9.62 10.71 -1.63
N MET A 159 -8.98 10.70 -0.47
CA MET A 159 -9.25 11.64 0.61
C MET A 159 -7.96 12.29 1.11
N GLY A 160 -7.97 13.61 1.28
CA GLY A 160 -6.94 14.30 2.06
C GLY A 160 -7.16 14.09 3.56
N CYS A 161 -6.08 14.02 4.32
CA CYS A 161 -6.10 13.79 5.76
C CYS A 161 -5.54 14.98 6.54
N ALA A 162 -6.09 15.20 7.74
CA ALA A 162 -5.59 16.17 8.70
C ALA A 162 -4.15 15.88 9.17
N SER A 163 -3.83 14.59 9.31
CA SER A 163 -2.51 14.09 9.74
C SER A 163 -2.30 12.65 9.27
N LEU A 164 -1.11 12.10 9.52
CA LEU A 164 -0.81 10.68 9.27
C LEU A 164 -1.71 9.72 10.03
N VAL A 165 -2.38 10.18 11.10
CA VAL A 165 -3.33 9.37 11.90
C VAL A 165 -4.79 9.80 11.70
N GLY A 166 -5.07 10.47 10.58
CA GLY A 166 -6.38 11.04 10.26
C GLY A 166 -6.78 12.23 11.15
N PRO A 167 -8.07 12.61 11.16
CA PRO A 167 -9.11 12.08 10.28
C PRO A 167 -8.86 12.44 8.80
N CYS A 168 -9.44 11.67 7.89
CA CYS A 168 -9.42 11.85 6.45
C CYS A 168 -10.82 12.20 5.93
N GLY A 169 -10.86 12.88 4.78
CA GLY A 169 -12.11 13.21 4.10
C GLY A 169 -12.61 14.63 4.37
N PRO A 170 -13.76 15.02 3.78
CA PRO A 170 -14.32 16.36 3.90
C PRO A 170 -14.56 16.75 5.35
N GLY A 171 -14.18 17.98 5.70
CA GLY A 171 -14.36 18.51 7.06
C GLY A 171 -13.23 18.17 8.04
N ALA A 172 -12.32 17.25 7.68
CA ALA A 172 -11.08 17.09 8.44
C ALA A 172 -10.19 18.32 8.24
N THR A 173 -9.78 19.01 9.30
CA THR A 173 -8.91 20.19 9.20
C THR A 173 -7.46 19.82 9.53
N PRO A 174 -6.45 20.36 8.81
CA PRO A 174 -6.56 21.44 7.82
C PRO A 174 -6.74 20.98 6.36
N ASN A 175 -6.51 19.71 6.02
CA ASN A 175 -6.34 19.27 4.62
C ASN A 175 -7.41 18.29 4.12
N GLY A 176 -8.48 18.11 4.88
CA GLY A 176 -9.57 17.20 4.57
C GLY A 176 -10.26 17.53 3.26
N SER A 177 -10.29 16.54 2.38
CA SER A 177 -10.87 16.67 1.05
C SER A 177 -11.36 15.32 0.56
N TYR A 178 -12.19 15.33 -0.47
CA TYR A 178 -12.57 14.14 -1.22
C TYR A 178 -12.40 14.43 -2.71
N ASN A 179 -11.84 13.46 -3.43
CA ASN A 179 -11.82 13.47 -4.88
C ASN A 179 -12.23 12.11 -5.43
N LYS A 180 -13.09 12.13 -6.45
CA LYS A 180 -13.34 10.96 -7.29
C LYS A 180 -12.31 10.98 -8.43
N PRO A 181 -11.28 10.12 -8.42
CA PRO A 181 -10.18 10.21 -9.37
C PRO A 181 -10.65 9.91 -10.80
N SER A 182 -10.34 10.81 -11.72
CA SER A 182 -10.38 10.52 -13.15
C SER A 182 -9.09 9.78 -13.52
N LEU A 183 -9.22 8.50 -13.86
CA LEU A 183 -8.17 7.62 -14.35
C LEU A 183 -8.62 7.10 -15.71
N SER A 184 -7.71 7.06 -16.67
CA SER A 184 -8.01 6.57 -18.02
C SER A 184 -7.25 5.29 -18.35
N VAL A 185 -6.00 5.18 -17.90
CA VAL A 185 -5.15 4.00 -18.04
C VAL A 185 -5.55 2.97 -16.99
N CYS A 186 -5.65 3.39 -15.73
CA CYS A 186 -6.15 2.61 -14.60
C CYS A 186 -7.67 2.71 -14.41
N ALA A 187 -8.44 2.79 -15.50
CA ALA A 187 -9.88 2.91 -15.43
C ALA A 187 -10.56 1.62 -14.93
N GLY A 188 -11.60 1.73 -14.10
CA GLY A 188 -12.41 0.60 -13.64
C GLY A 188 -12.21 0.24 -12.17
N ASN A 189 -12.05 -1.05 -11.87
CA ASN A 189 -12.03 -1.61 -10.52
C ASN A 189 -11.02 -2.75 -10.38
N GLY A 190 -10.23 -2.75 -9.31
CA GLY A 190 -9.37 -3.86 -8.96
C GLY A 190 -8.48 -3.51 -7.77
N ASP A 191 -7.64 -4.46 -7.40
CA ASP A 191 -6.53 -4.19 -6.48
C ASP A 191 -5.56 -3.17 -7.08
N PHE A 192 -4.92 -2.41 -6.20
CA PHE A 192 -3.93 -1.43 -6.62
C PHE A 192 -2.80 -1.24 -5.59
N GLY A 193 -1.68 -0.73 -6.09
CA GLY A 193 -0.56 -0.22 -5.32
C GLY A 193 -0.14 1.15 -5.84
N ILE A 194 0.79 1.80 -5.13
CA ILE A 194 1.35 3.09 -5.56
C ILE A 194 2.87 3.00 -5.53
N ILE A 195 3.49 3.38 -6.65
CA ILE A 195 4.94 3.48 -6.78
C ILE A 195 5.32 4.93 -6.48
N GLU A 196 6.04 5.14 -5.38
CA GLU A 196 6.62 6.43 -5.01
C GLU A 196 8.09 6.50 -5.44
N ARG A 197 8.52 7.69 -5.86
CA ARG A 197 9.92 8.02 -6.13
C ARG A 197 10.20 9.44 -5.62
N PRO A 198 11.26 9.65 -4.82
CA PRO A 198 11.59 10.98 -4.31
C PRO A 198 11.66 12.03 -5.44
N GLY A 199 10.98 13.15 -5.25
CA GLY A 199 10.98 14.27 -6.19
C GLY A 199 10.17 14.06 -7.48
N VAL A 200 9.49 12.93 -7.63
CA VAL A 200 8.73 12.58 -8.84
C VAL A 200 7.28 12.30 -8.48
N ARG A 201 6.35 12.60 -9.40
CA ARG A 201 4.94 12.26 -9.19
C ARG A 201 4.78 10.74 -9.03
N PRO A 202 4.00 10.28 -8.05
CA PRO A 202 3.74 8.87 -7.85
C PRO A 202 2.93 8.29 -9.01
N ALA A 203 2.92 6.96 -9.13
CA ALA A 203 2.11 6.24 -10.11
C ALA A 203 1.24 5.20 -9.44
N ILE A 204 -0.03 5.10 -9.83
CA ILE A 204 -0.89 3.99 -9.45
C ILE A 204 -0.59 2.81 -10.37
N VAL A 205 -0.46 1.62 -9.78
CA VAL A 205 -0.51 0.34 -10.50
C VAL A 205 -1.80 -0.35 -10.13
N CYS A 206 -2.57 -0.80 -11.12
CA CYS A 206 -3.90 -1.34 -10.90
C CYS A 206 -4.10 -2.63 -11.67
N SER A 207 -4.86 -3.53 -11.06
CA SER A 207 -5.45 -4.68 -11.73
C SER A 207 -6.69 -4.28 -12.50
N MET A 208 -6.80 -4.78 -13.72
CA MET A 208 -7.92 -4.46 -14.59
C MET A 208 -9.01 -5.54 -14.53
N PRO A 209 -10.27 -5.16 -14.25
CA PRO A 209 -11.35 -6.12 -14.09
C PRO A 209 -11.62 -6.81 -15.42
N GLY A 210 -11.70 -8.14 -15.42
CA GLY A 210 -12.01 -8.95 -16.62
C GLY A 210 -10.92 -8.99 -17.70
N ALA A 211 -9.87 -8.16 -17.60
CA ALA A 211 -8.78 -8.09 -18.56
C ALA A 211 -7.53 -8.84 -18.10
N ALA A 212 -7.46 -9.24 -16.82
CA ALA A 212 -6.42 -10.11 -16.31
C ALA A 212 -5.02 -9.54 -16.65
N GLN A 213 -4.84 -8.25 -16.37
CA GLN A 213 -3.64 -7.49 -16.70
C GLN A 213 -3.41 -6.40 -15.65
N LEU A 214 -2.17 -5.92 -15.58
CA LEU A 214 -1.81 -4.72 -14.82
C LEU A 214 -1.68 -3.53 -15.75
N ASN A 215 -2.16 -2.38 -15.29
CA ASN A 215 -1.90 -1.08 -15.90
C ASN A 215 -1.18 -0.18 -14.89
N ILE A 216 -0.47 0.82 -15.39
CA ILE A 216 0.23 1.83 -14.59
C ILE A 216 -0.17 3.19 -15.11
N GLU A 217 -0.57 4.12 -14.23
CA GLU A 217 -0.89 5.50 -14.58
C GLU A 217 -0.16 6.46 -13.65
N GLU A 218 0.54 7.45 -14.21
CA GLU A 218 1.11 8.53 -13.40
C GLU A 218 0.00 9.37 -12.78
N LEU A 219 0.12 9.64 -11.48
CA LEU A 219 -0.81 10.51 -10.76
C LEU A 219 -0.56 11.97 -11.13
N ASN A 220 -1.64 12.76 -11.12
CA ASN A 220 -1.62 14.17 -11.48
C ASN A 220 -0.89 15.04 -10.44
N TYR A 221 -0.84 16.34 -10.70
CA TYR A 221 -0.16 17.31 -9.84
C TYR A 221 -0.58 17.25 -8.36
N SER A 222 -1.87 17.00 -8.08
CA SER A 222 -2.37 16.89 -6.71
C SER A 222 -2.13 15.52 -6.07
N GLY A 223 -1.73 14.51 -6.84
CA GLY A 223 -1.64 13.13 -6.37
C GLY A 223 -3.00 12.49 -6.07
N SER A 224 -4.10 13.05 -6.59
CA SER A 224 -5.47 12.60 -6.29
C SER A 224 -6.28 12.18 -7.52
N GLY A 225 -5.65 12.14 -8.70
CA GLY A 225 -6.23 11.64 -9.94
C GLY A 225 -5.13 11.24 -10.92
N GLY A 226 -5.48 10.82 -12.12
CA GLY A 226 -4.53 10.39 -13.15
C GLY A 226 -4.20 11.50 -14.14
N THR A 227 -3.08 11.33 -14.83
CA THR A 227 -2.66 12.17 -15.97
C THR A 227 -3.12 11.60 -17.32
N GLY A 228 -3.57 10.35 -17.34
CA GLY A 228 -3.74 9.56 -18.56
C GLY A 228 -2.44 9.09 -19.21
N GLN A 229 -1.28 9.39 -18.62
CA GLN A 229 0.02 8.90 -19.09
C GLN A 229 0.42 7.65 -18.31
N GLY A 230 0.92 6.64 -19.01
CA GLY A 230 1.31 5.38 -18.40
C GLY A 230 1.29 4.20 -19.37
N VAL A 231 1.12 3.00 -18.83
CA VAL A 231 1.23 1.74 -19.57
C VAL A 231 -0.03 0.92 -19.37
N ARG A 232 -0.59 0.42 -20.46
CA ARG A 232 -1.60 -0.64 -20.44
C ARG A 232 -0.94 -1.98 -20.68
N GLN A 233 -1.45 -3.02 -20.02
CA GLN A 233 -0.98 -4.40 -20.20
C GLN A 233 0.54 -4.50 -20.00
N VAL A 234 0.99 -4.15 -18.79
CA VAL A 234 2.40 -4.15 -18.39
C VAL A 234 3.07 -5.44 -18.84
N ALA A 235 4.20 -5.32 -19.56
CA ALA A 235 4.97 -6.43 -20.12
C ALA A 235 4.17 -7.42 -21.00
N GLY A 236 3.05 -6.98 -21.60
CA GLY A 236 2.17 -7.85 -22.39
C GLY A 236 1.46 -8.91 -21.55
N MET A 237 1.47 -8.79 -20.22
CA MET A 237 0.93 -9.82 -19.33
C MET A 237 -0.55 -10.06 -19.55
N SER A 238 -0.92 -11.32 -19.48
CA SER A 238 -2.30 -11.82 -19.46
C SER A 238 -2.41 -12.95 -18.43
N GLY A 239 -3.50 -12.95 -17.68
CA GLY A 239 -3.77 -13.90 -16.59
C GLY A 239 -4.27 -13.19 -15.35
N PRO A 240 -5.05 -13.84 -14.46
CA PRO A 240 -5.58 -13.17 -13.28
C PRO A 240 -4.40 -12.68 -12.44
N VAL A 241 -4.13 -11.37 -12.44
CA VAL A 241 -3.03 -10.75 -11.70
C VAL A 241 -3.60 -9.70 -10.76
N GLU A 242 -3.16 -9.70 -9.51
CA GLU A 242 -3.67 -8.81 -8.46
C GLU A 242 -2.67 -8.51 -7.36
N GLY A 243 -3.09 -7.72 -6.35
CA GLY A 243 -2.22 -7.24 -5.29
C GLY A 243 -0.93 -6.58 -5.77
N PRO A 244 -0.95 -5.66 -6.77
CA PRO A 244 0.28 -5.12 -7.30
C PRO A 244 0.95 -4.14 -6.34
N GLY A 245 2.27 -4.12 -6.35
CA GLY A 245 3.10 -3.13 -5.67
C GLY A 245 4.42 -2.94 -6.41
N GLY A 246 5.09 -1.81 -6.18
CA GLY A 246 6.37 -1.60 -6.82
C GLY A 246 7.16 -0.47 -6.20
N TRP A 247 8.43 -0.38 -6.58
CA TRP A 247 9.35 0.65 -6.11
C TRP A 247 10.29 1.10 -7.23
N TRP A 248 10.93 2.24 -7.01
CA TRP A 248 12.08 2.68 -7.78
C TRP A 248 13.37 2.24 -7.07
N ASP A 249 14.13 1.33 -7.68
CA ASP A 249 15.48 1.00 -7.27
C ASP A 249 16.43 2.09 -7.77
N ALA A 250 16.84 3.00 -6.88
CA ALA A 250 17.74 4.10 -7.22
C ALA A 250 19.15 3.62 -7.57
N GLY A 251 19.64 2.53 -6.97
CA GLY A 251 20.97 2.00 -7.24
C GLY A 251 21.08 1.37 -8.64
N ARG A 252 19.96 0.95 -9.22
CA ARG A 252 19.90 0.30 -10.55
C ARG A 252 19.11 1.09 -11.58
N GLU A 253 18.64 2.28 -11.20
CA GLU A 253 17.81 3.17 -12.02
C GLU A 253 16.66 2.43 -12.71
N ARG A 254 15.87 1.70 -11.92
CA ARG A 254 14.86 0.79 -12.45
C ARG A 254 13.62 0.72 -11.55
N TYR A 255 12.44 0.75 -12.18
CA TYR A 255 11.19 0.35 -11.56
C TYR A 255 11.11 -1.17 -11.47
N VAL A 256 10.76 -1.67 -10.29
CA VAL A 256 10.47 -3.08 -10.05
C VAL A 256 9.05 -3.19 -9.53
N LEU A 257 8.29 -4.08 -10.15
CA LEU A 257 6.89 -4.37 -9.83
C LEU A 257 6.79 -5.82 -9.36
N THR A 258 6.03 -6.05 -8.30
CA THR A 258 5.59 -7.38 -7.84
C THR A 258 4.07 -7.45 -7.84
N TYR A 259 3.54 -8.65 -8.00
CA TYR A 259 2.10 -8.90 -8.05
C TYR A 259 1.82 -10.39 -7.85
N SER A 260 0.61 -10.71 -7.40
CA SER A 260 0.08 -12.07 -7.42
C SER A 260 -0.12 -12.48 -8.88
N ASP A 261 0.47 -13.60 -9.31
CA ASP A 261 0.37 -14.16 -10.65
C ASP A 261 -0.42 -15.46 -10.57
N GLN A 262 -1.73 -15.39 -10.85
CA GLN A 262 -2.83 -16.16 -10.26
C GLN A 262 -3.47 -15.44 -9.05
N GLY A 263 -4.19 -14.36 -9.34
CA GLY A 263 -5.02 -13.64 -8.39
C GLY A 263 -6.12 -14.53 -7.82
N CYS A 264 -6.28 -14.44 -6.52
CA CYS A 264 -7.26 -15.12 -5.71
C CYS A 264 -7.44 -14.36 -4.39
N GLY A 265 -8.56 -13.67 -4.22
CA GLY A 265 -8.90 -13.01 -2.97
C GLY A 265 -8.97 -14.01 -1.81
N TYR A 266 -8.30 -13.69 -0.71
CA TYR A 266 -8.22 -14.50 0.52
C TYR A 266 -7.59 -15.89 0.35
N CYS A 267 -6.80 -16.13 -0.69
CA CYS A 267 -6.04 -17.38 -0.81
C CYS A 267 -4.86 -17.46 0.17
N ALA A 268 -4.75 -18.59 0.85
CA ALA A 268 -3.59 -19.00 1.65
C ALA A 268 -2.47 -19.52 0.72
N GLY A 269 -1.82 -18.59 0.02
CA GLY A 269 -0.71 -18.90 -0.89
C GLY A 269 -1.03 -18.65 -2.35
N THR A 270 -0.42 -17.61 -2.91
CA THR A 270 -0.42 -17.35 -4.35
C THR A 270 1.00 -17.15 -4.86
N PRO A 271 1.29 -17.45 -6.15
CA PRO A 271 2.60 -17.14 -6.71
C PRO A 271 2.82 -15.63 -6.83
N ILE A 272 4.03 -15.17 -6.52
CA ILE A 272 4.45 -13.78 -6.75
C ILE A 272 5.33 -13.68 -7.99
N GLY A 273 4.85 -12.88 -8.93
CA GLY A 273 5.53 -12.52 -10.16
C GLY A 273 6.26 -11.20 -10.05
N TYR A 274 7.13 -10.90 -11.02
CA TYR A 274 7.75 -9.59 -11.14
C TYR A 274 7.82 -9.08 -12.59
N ALA A 275 7.83 -7.76 -12.72
CA ALA A 275 8.12 -7.05 -13.96
C ALA A 275 9.05 -5.86 -13.69
N VAL A 276 9.84 -5.44 -14.67
CA VAL A 276 10.78 -4.33 -14.51
C VAL A 276 10.81 -3.40 -15.71
N SER A 277 11.15 -2.13 -15.48
CA SER A 277 11.44 -1.14 -16.53
C SER A 277 12.34 -0.02 -16.03
N SER A 278 13.16 0.58 -16.90
CA SER A 278 13.84 1.85 -16.60
C SER A 278 12.92 3.07 -16.74
N SER A 279 11.72 2.90 -17.30
CA SER A 279 10.74 3.96 -17.56
C SER A 279 9.37 3.56 -17.04
N LEU A 280 8.68 4.51 -16.41
CA LEU A 280 7.28 4.32 -16.02
C LEU A 280 6.37 4.11 -17.24
N TYR A 281 6.71 4.73 -18.38
CA TYR A 281 5.83 4.86 -19.54
C TYR A 281 6.04 3.83 -20.64
N SER A 282 7.10 3.03 -20.59
CA SER A 282 7.44 2.05 -21.63
C SER A 282 8.49 1.06 -21.15
N GLY A 283 8.84 0.06 -21.97
CA GLY A 283 10.00 -0.82 -21.72
C GLY A 283 9.80 -1.88 -20.63
N TRP A 284 8.58 -2.04 -20.13
CA TRP A 284 8.26 -3.07 -19.15
C TRP A 284 8.49 -4.47 -19.71
N SER A 285 9.20 -5.28 -18.94
CA SER A 285 9.51 -6.66 -19.26
C SER A 285 9.25 -7.57 -18.07
N ALA A 286 8.67 -8.73 -18.34
CA ALA A 286 8.50 -9.83 -17.41
C ALA A 286 8.99 -11.09 -18.12
N PRO A 287 9.82 -11.93 -17.48
CA PRO A 287 10.34 -13.13 -18.15
C PRO A 287 9.22 -14.11 -18.50
N GLY A 288 9.10 -14.45 -19.78
CA GLY A 288 8.34 -15.62 -20.22
C GLY A 288 9.12 -16.91 -19.97
N ASN A 289 8.43 -18.05 -19.94
CA ASN A 289 9.09 -19.35 -20.07
C ASN A 289 9.57 -19.61 -21.50
N VAL A 290 10.55 -20.50 -21.64
CA VAL A 290 10.95 -21.08 -22.94
C VAL A 290 10.83 -22.60 -22.85
N GLY A 291 10.37 -23.25 -23.91
CA GLY A 291 10.20 -24.71 -23.99
C GLY A 291 8.77 -25.15 -24.31
N TRP A 292 8.63 -26.32 -24.92
CA TRP A 292 7.33 -26.91 -25.27
C TRP A 292 6.55 -27.30 -24.02
N GLY A 293 5.31 -26.81 -23.88
CA GLY A 293 4.44 -27.11 -22.73
C GLY A 293 4.74 -26.33 -21.44
N ALA A 294 5.74 -25.45 -21.42
CA ALA A 294 6.02 -24.63 -20.25
C ALA A 294 4.94 -23.54 -20.07
N PRO A 295 4.42 -23.31 -18.85
CA PRO A 295 3.41 -22.26 -18.63
C PRO A 295 3.99 -20.89 -18.98
N SER A 296 3.25 -19.97 -19.57
CA SER A 296 3.79 -18.68 -20.04
C SER A 296 4.46 -17.81 -18.97
N TYR A 297 4.30 -18.15 -17.69
CA TYR A 297 4.64 -17.36 -16.51
C TYR A 297 5.76 -17.92 -15.62
N GLY A 298 6.27 -19.13 -15.86
CA GLY A 298 7.11 -19.80 -14.86
C GLY A 298 8.39 -19.05 -14.47
N ARG A 299 9.03 -18.32 -15.40
CA ARG A 299 10.28 -17.59 -15.12
C ARG A 299 10.07 -16.23 -14.44
N ARG A 300 8.87 -15.64 -14.55
CA ARG A 300 8.55 -14.40 -13.84
C ARG A 300 8.08 -14.65 -12.41
N ILE A 301 7.67 -15.87 -12.06
CA ILE A 301 7.41 -16.25 -10.67
C ILE A 301 8.74 -16.42 -9.95
N PHE A 302 8.95 -15.66 -8.87
CA PHE A 302 10.15 -15.76 -8.03
C PHE A 302 9.92 -16.40 -6.67
N ASN A 303 8.66 -16.47 -6.22
CA ASN A 303 8.24 -17.32 -5.11
C ASN A 303 6.85 -17.91 -5.42
N GLY A 304 6.74 -19.24 -5.36
CA GLY A 304 5.54 -19.94 -5.83
C GLY A 304 4.33 -19.88 -4.89
N ASN A 305 4.52 -19.43 -3.64
CA ASN A 305 3.48 -19.48 -2.61
C ASN A 305 3.41 -18.20 -1.75
N SER A 306 4.19 -17.17 -2.10
CA SER A 306 4.29 -15.90 -1.34
C SER A 306 4.39 -16.12 0.17
N CYS A 307 5.30 -17.00 0.60
CA CYS A 307 5.50 -17.35 2.01
C CYS A 307 4.23 -17.85 2.76
N GLY A 308 3.26 -18.42 2.03
CA GLY A 308 2.01 -18.93 2.61
C GLY A 308 0.82 -17.97 2.53
N GLY A 309 0.99 -16.79 1.93
CA GLY A 309 -0.07 -15.79 1.83
C GLY A 309 -0.27 -15.23 0.44
N GLN A 310 -0.80 -14.02 0.38
CA GLN A 310 -1.04 -13.26 -0.84
C GLN A 310 -0.26 -11.94 -0.80
N PRO A 311 0.52 -11.59 -1.85
CA PRO A 311 1.15 -10.28 -1.92
C PRO A 311 0.08 -9.20 -2.13
N ARG A 312 0.19 -8.09 -1.40
CA ARG A 312 -0.76 -6.97 -1.48
C ARG A 312 -0.16 -5.75 -2.13
N THR A 313 1.06 -5.41 -1.75
CA THR A 313 1.80 -4.26 -2.25
C THR A 313 3.27 -4.29 -1.81
N VAL A 314 4.04 -3.27 -2.22
CA VAL A 314 5.41 -3.03 -1.76
C VAL A 314 5.42 -1.73 -0.99
N THR A 315 6.08 -1.72 0.16
CA THR A 315 6.44 -0.47 0.84
C THR A 315 7.95 -0.24 0.80
N VAL A 316 8.38 1.01 0.93
CA VAL A 316 9.79 1.38 1.04
C VAL A 316 10.03 2.00 2.41
N LEU A 317 10.86 1.34 3.23
CA LEU A 317 11.21 1.76 4.58
C LEU A 317 12.71 2.08 4.59
N ASP A 318 13.09 3.32 4.92
CA ASP A 318 14.47 3.81 4.85
C ASP A 318 15.20 3.47 3.53
N GLY A 319 14.49 3.65 2.41
CA GLY A 319 15.03 3.39 1.08
C GLY A 319 15.10 1.91 0.69
N ARG A 320 14.65 0.99 1.55
CA ARG A 320 14.65 -0.45 1.30
C ARG A 320 13.23 -0.95 0.99
N PRO A 321 13.02 -1.72 -0.08
CA PRO A 321 11.71 -2.26 -0.41
C PRO A 321 11.37 -3.47 0.46
N TYR A 322 10.12 -3.56 0.89
CA TYR A 322 9.53 -4.70 1.60
C TYR A 322 8.23 -5.11 0.91
N GLN A 323 8.08 -6.40 0.66
CA GLN A 323 6.83 -7.00 0.23
C GLN A 323 5.89 -7.10 1.45
N ILE A 324 4.68 -6.59 1.29
CA ILE A 324 3.57 -6.84 2.22
C ILE A 324 2.80 -8.05 1.73
N ILE A 325 2.60 -9.01 2.62
CA ILE A 325 1.89 -10.28 2.37
C ILE A 325 0.84 -10.45 3.47
N ASP A 326 -0.42 -10.61 3.08
CA ASP A 326 -1.45 -11.04 4.03
C ASP A 326 -1.46 -12.58 4.08
N LEU A 327 -1.38 -13.14 5.28
CA LEU A 327 -1.48 -14.58 5.52
C LEU A 327 -2.96 -14.95 5.74
N TRP A 328 -3.75 -14.79 4.68
CA TRP A 328 -5.18 -15.12 4.67
C TRP A 328 -5.45 -16.56 5.08
N VAL A 329 -6.57 -16.80 5.76
CA VAL A 329 -6.99 -18.14 6.18
C VAL A 329 -8.06 -18.75 5.27
N GLY A 330 -8.53 -18.03 4.26
CA GLY A 330 -9.54 -18.49 3.30
C GLY A 330 -10.97 -18.36 3.82
N ALA A 331 -11.19 -17.51 4.82
CA ALA A 331 -12.49 -17.23 5.41
C ALA A 331 -13.09 -15.95 4.85
N ARG A 332 -14.41 -15.74 4.98
CA ARG A 332 -15.02 -14.48 4.54
C ARG A 332 -14.71 -13.31 5.48
N ASN A 333 -14.51 -13.61 6.75
CA ASN A 333 -13.97 -12.68 7.73
C ASN A 333 -12.53 -13.07 8.01
N GLU A 334 -11.61 -12.15 7.74
CA GLU A 334 -10.18 -12.37 7.85
C GLU A 334 -9.56 -11.60 9.04
N THR A 335 -10.35 -11.23 10.05
CA THR A 335 -9.89 -10.40 11.20
C THR A 335 -8.63 -10.94 11.87
N GLN A 336 -8.43 -12.27 11.85
CA GLN A 336 -7.29 -12.93 12.49
C GLN A 336 -6.10 -13.17 11.55
N ALA A 337 -6.19 -12.77 10.28
CA ALA A 337 -5.12 -12.97 9.30
C ALA A 337 -3.89 -12.11 9.64
N PRO A 338 -2.72 -12.72 9.89
CA PRO A 338 -1.49 -11.98 10.12
C PRO A 338 -0.99 -11.25 8.87
N THR A 339 -0.12 -10.27 9.07
CA THR A 339 0.66 -9.64 8.00
C THR A 339 2.12 -10.06 8.10
N LEU A 340 2.68 -10.58 7.02
CA LEU A 340 4.11 -10.79 6.87
C LEU A 340 4.72 -9.63 6.06
N VAL A 341 5.74 -8.99 6.64
CA VAL A 341 6.52 -7.93 6.01
C VAL A 341 7.91 -8.49 5.73
N THR A 342 8.28 -8.66 4.46
CA THR A 342 9.56 -9.28 4.10
C THR A 342 10.39 -8.41 3.16
N PRO A 343 11.69 -8.23 3.41
CA PRO A 343 12.54 -7.43 2.56
C PRO A 343 12.63 -8.03 1.15
N LEU A 344 12.62 -7.14 0.16
CA LEU A 344 12.85 -7.46 -1.23
C LEU A 344 14.29 -7.08 -1.61
N ASP A 345 14.94 -7.94 -2.39
CA ASP A 345 16.15 -7.58 -3.11
C ASP A 345 15.94 -7.73 -4.61
N TYR A 346 16.51 -6.81 -5.37
CA TYR A 346 16.58 -6.90 -6.82
C TYR A 346 18.05 -6.93 -7.25
N THR A 347 18.62 -8.11 -7.48
CA THR A 347 19.99 -8.29 -7.97
C THR A 347 19.98 -8.98 -9.33
N PRO A 348 20.13 -8.24 -10.44
CA PRO A 348 20.31 -8.83 -11.77
C PRO A 348 21.51 -9.78 -11.76
N ARG A 349 21.28 -11.06 -12.00
CA ARG A 349 22.35 -12.04 -12.16
C ARG A 349 22.64 -12.25 -13.65
N ALA A 350 23.91 -12.49 -13.96
CA ALA A 350 24.31 -12.92 -15.29
C ALA A 350 23.78 -14.33 -15.56
N GLY A 351 22.80 -14.42 -16.46
CA GLY A 351 22.24 -15.66 -16.97
C GLY A 351 21.30 -15.31 -18.13
N ALA A 352 21.63 -15.72 -19.35
CA ALA A 352 20.80 -15.41 -20.51
C ALA A 352 19.74 -16.50 -20.68
N PRO A 353 18.52 -16.16 -21.11
CA PRO A 353 17.58 -17.18 -21.60
C PRO A 353 18.27 -18.09 -22.61
N GLY A 354 18.47 -19.37 -22.25
CA GLY A 354 19.06 -20.38 -23.15
C GLY A 354 20.56 -20.66 -22.95
N ASP A 355 21.20 -20.13 -21.91
CA ASP A 355 22.63 -20.39 -21.61
C ASP A 355 22.90 -21.75 -20.92
N GLY A 356 21.87 -22.58 -20.73
CA GLY A 356 21.97 -23.90 -20.10
C GLY A 356 22.14 -23.88 -18.58
N LYS A 357 22.17 -22.71 -17.94
CA LYS A 357 22.24 -22.58 -16.47
C LYS A 357 20.85 -22.57 -15.85
N VAL A 358 20.79 -22.87 -14.55
CA VAL A 358 19.56 -22.75 -13.76
C VAL A 358 19.13 -21.29 -13.74
N TRP A 359 17.88 -21.02 -14.14
CA TRP A 359 17.29 -19.69 -14.04
C TRP A 359 17.20 -19.26 -12.58
N VAL A 360 17.79 -18.12 -12.25
CA VAL A 360 17.66 -17.49 -10.94
C VAL A 360 16.99 -16.13 -11.13
N PRO A 361 15.78 -15.93 -10.58
CA PRO A 361 15.13 -14.63 -10.65
C PRO A 361 16.00 -13.53 -10.04
N PRO A 362 16.03 -12.33 -10.63
CA PRO A 362 16.74 -11.20 -10.07
C PRO A 362 16.03 -10.61 -8.86
N VAL A 363 14.75 -10.95 -8.63
CA VAL A 363 14.01 -10.57 -7.42
C VAL A 363 14.03 -11.72 -6.43
N SER A 364 14.23 -11.42 -5.15
CA SER A 364 14.13 -12.40 -4.07
C SER A 364 13.53 -11.79 -2.81
N LEU A 365 13.01 -12.64 -1.93
CA LEU A 365 12.53 -12.31 -0.59
C LEU A 365 12.91 -13.44 0.37
N SER A 366 12.90 -13.17 1.68
CA SER A 366 13.00 -14.22 2.70
C SER A 366 11.62 -14.57 3.28
N CYS A 367 11.37 -15.84 3.57
CA CYS A 367 10.18 -16.27 4.32
C CYS A 367 10.49 -16.62 5.78
N SER A 368 11.78 -16.62 6.16
CA SER A 368 12.28 -17.01 7.48
C SER A 368 13.48 -16.19 7.91
#